data_AF-R9J0L9-F1
#
_entry.id   AF-R9J0L9-F1
#
_cell.length_a   1.000
_cell.length_b   1.000
_cell.length_c   1.000
_cell.angle_alpha   90.00
_cell.angle_beta   90.00
_cell.angle_gamma   90.00
#
_symmetry.space_group_name_H-M   'P 1'
#
loop_
_entity.id
_entity.type
_entity.pdbx_description
1 polymer ?
#
loop_
_entity_poly.entity_id
_entity_poly.type
_entity_poly.pdbx_seq_one_letter_code
_entity_poly.pdbx_strand_id
1 'polypeptide(L)'
;MEMTFGEKIKECRKAQNLTQKQLADAIGAKHNSVSDWENNKNKPDPDTIELLCDALNITPNYLLKSSQEDFSTKEKQLIKKYRNLDTHGKKMVDFTLNEEWKRSHKLASKDTKAISSAKNGELTHTKERIPMEHLLPDAAHESVNIEVTEVMKQHDEDIMNDENF
;
A
#
# COMPACT_ATOMS: atom_id res chain seq x y z
N MET A 1 -4.42 -2.28 -17.87
CA MET A 1 -3.63 -2.11 -19.11
C MET A 1 -2.99 -0.75 -19.03
N GLU A 2 -1.68 -0.70 -19.22
CA GLU A 2 -0.88 0.53 -19.13
C GLU A 2 -1.06 1.36 -20.41
N MET A 3 -1.25 2.68 -20.26
CA MET A 3 -1.45 3.55 -21.42
C MET A 3 -0.14 3.80 -22.13
N THR A 4 -0.10 3.40 -23.40
CA THR A 4 1.09 3.50 -24.25
C THR A 4 1.33 4.95 -24.70
N PHE A 5 2.55 5.23 -25.14
CA PHE A 5 2.94 6.54 -25.66
C PHE A 5 2.00 7.04 -26.77
N GLY A 6 1.69 6.18 -27.75
CA GLY A 6 0.80 6.52 -28.85
C GLY A 6 -0.64 6.79 -28.41
N GLU A 7 -1.12 6.05 -27.40
CA GLU A 7 -2.46 6.25 -26.86
C GLU A 7 -2.60 7.61 -26.16
N LYS A 8 -1.56 8.07 -25.46
CA LYS A 8 -1.55 9.41 -24.84
C LYS A 8 -1.61 10.52 -25.87
N ILE A 9 -0.84 10.41 -26.96
CA ILE A 9 -0.91 11.38 -28.07
C ILE A 9 -2.33 11.43 -28.63
N LYS A 10 -2.91 10.26 -28.89
CA LYS A 10 -4.26 10.13 -29.45
C LYS A 10 -5.31 10.71 -28.51
N GLU A 11 -5.18 10.52 -27.21
CA GLU A 11 -6.06 11.09 -26.20
C GLU A 11 -5.97 12.63 -26.20
N CYS A 12 -4.76 13.18 -26.09
CA CYS A 12 -4.56 14.63 -26.09
C CYS A 12 -5.05 15.29 -27.39
N ARG A 13 -4.78 14.67 -28.55
CA ARG A 13 -5.27 15.16 -29.83
C ARG A 13 -6.80 15.23 -29.88
N LYS A 14 -7.46 14.16 -29.41
CA LYS A 14 -8.92 14.10 -29.35
C LYS A 14 -9.49 15.12 -28.36
N ALA A 15 -8.84 15.33 -27.22
CA ALA A 15 -9.24 16.34 -26.24
C ALA A 15 -9.24 17.76 -26.84
N GLN A 16 -8.36 18.02 -27.81
CA GLN A 16 -8.32 19.29 -28.56
C GLN A 16 -9.17 19.32 -29.84
N ASN A 17 -9.96 18.28 -30.14
CA ASN A 17 -10.76 18.15 -31.37
C ASN A 17 -9.95 18.26 -32.68
N LEU A 18 -8.67 17.89 -32.64
CA LEU A 18 -7.81 17.92 -33.81
C LEU A 18 -7.91 16.60 -34.58
N THR A 19 -7.92 16.67 -35.90
CA THR A 19 -7.67 15.51 -36.76
C THR A 19 -6.18 15.17 -36.78
N GLN A 20 -5.81 13.93 -37.13
CA GLN A 20 -4.40 13.55 -37.28
C GLN A 20 -3.68 14.44 -38.30
N LYS A 21 -4.40 14.88 -39.35
CA LYS A 21 -3.87 15.80 -40.36
C LYS A 21 -3.61 17.19 -39.79
N GLN A 22 -4.55 17.76 -39.03
CA GLN A 22 -4.36 19.07 -38.40
C GLN A 22 -3.22 19.06 -37.38
N LEU A 23 -3.06 17.99 -36.60
CA LEU A 23 -1.92 17.84 -35.70
C LEU A 23 -0.60 17.77 -36.47
N ALA A 24 -0.57 17.01 -37.56
CA ALA A 24 0.60 16.91 -38.43
C ALA A 24 0.97 18.27 -39.06
N ASP A 25 -0.02 19.00 -39.56
CA ASP A 25 0.15 20.33 -40.15
C ASP A 25 0.68 21.34 -39.10
N ALA A 26 0.22 21.25 -37.85
CA ALA A 26 0.64 22.14 -36.76
C ALA A 26 2.11 21.96 -36.34
N ILE A 27 2.64 20.74 -36.42
CA ILE A 27 4.03 20.41 -36.05
C ILE A 27 4.96 20.26 -37.25
N GLY A 28 4.47 20.47 -38.48
CA GLY A 28 5.24 20.29 -39.71
C GLY A 28 5.60 18.83 -40.04
N ALA A 29 4.85 17.85 -39.52
CA ALA A 29 5.06 16.43 -39.76
C ALA A 29 4.18 15.88 -40.89
N LYS A 30 4.48 14.67 -41.36
CA LYS A 30 3.60 13.95 -42.29
C LYS A 30 2.44 13.32 -41.53
N HIS A 31 1.25 13.34 -42.14
CA HIS A 31 0.06 12.68 -41.62
C HIS A 31 0.31 11.21 -41.20
N ASN A 32 1.04 10.46 -42.02
CA ASN A 32 1.35 9.06 -41.74
C ASN A 32 2.23 8.89 -40.49
N SER A 33 3.15 9.83 -40.24
CA SER A 33 4.00 9.81 -39.04
C SER A 33 3.17 9.92 -37.77
N VAL A 34 2.18 10.83 -37.74
CA VAL A 34 1.26 10.97 -36.60
C VAL A 34 0.44 9.69 -36.39
N SER A 35 -0.06 9.08 -37.46
CA SER A 35 -0.77 7.80 -37.37
C SER A 35 0.13 6.67 -36.84
N ASP A 36 1.38 6.61 -37.29
CA ASP A 36 2.33 5.59 -36.85
C ASP A 36 2.71 5.76 -35.37
N TRP A 37 2.85 7.00 -34.89
CA TRP A 37 3.09 7.29 -33.47
C TRP A 37 1.88 6.90 -32.61
N GLU A 38 0.66 7.27 -33.03
CA GLU A 38 -0.57 6.92 -32.30
C GLU A 38 -0.83 5.41 -32.22
N ASN A 39 -0.33 4.65 -33.21
CA ASN A 39 -0.42 3.19 -33.24
C ASN A 39 0.81 2.48 -32.67
N ASN A 40 1.74 3.22 -32.03
CA ASN A 40 2.99 2.71 -31.48
C ASN A 40 3.89 1.96 -32.49
N LYS A 41 3.76 2.25 -33.78
CA LYS A 41 4.58 1.63 -34.84
C LYS A 41 5.97 2.24 -34.94
N ASN A 42 6.08 3.54 -34.67
CA ASN A 42 7.34 4.26 -34.60
C ASN A 42 7.29 5.30 -33.47
N LYS A 43 8.43 5.84 -33.07
CA LYS A 43 8.53 6.94 -32.10
C LYS A 43 9.02 8.21 -32.80
N PRO A 44 8.50 9.38 -32.40
CA PRO A 44 9.02 10.67 -32.86
C PRO A 44 10.40 10.95 -32.26
N ASP A 45 11.19 11.78 -32.96
CA ASP A 45 12.47 12.26 -32.46
C ASP A 45 12.28 13.25 -31.29
N PRO A 46 13.29 13.47 -30.43
CA PRO A 46 13.19 14.39 -29.29
C PRO A 46 12.70 15.80 -29.66
N ASP A 47 13.19 16.36 -30.76
CA ASP A 47 12.77 17.67 -31.25
C ASP A 47 11.29 17.66 -31.66
N THR A 48 10.81 16.56 -32.24
CA THR A 48 9.40 16.39 -32.61
C THR A 48 8.53 16.16 -31.37
N ILE A 49 9.07 15.56 -30.31
CA ILE A 49 8.38 15.43 -29.03
C ILE A 49 8.15 16.80 -28.39
N GLU A 50 9.12 17.70 -28.45
CA GLU A 50 8.95 19.07 -27.96
C GLU A 50 7.84 19.80 -28.72
N LEU A 51 7.86 19.73 -30.06
CA LEU A 51 6.80 20.30 -30.90
C LEU A 51 5.43 19.69 -30.63
N LEU A 52 5.35 18.38 -30.39
CA LEU A 52 4.12 17.70 -29.99
C LEU A 52 3.64 18.18 -28.62
N CYS A 53 4.56 18.40 -27.68
CA CYS A 53 4.25 18.90 -26.35
C CYS A 53 3.69 20.32 -26.43
N ASP A 54 4.27 21.19 -27.25
CA ASP A 54 3.78 22.55 -27.48
C ASP A 54 2.41 22.55 -28.19
N ALA A 55 2.26 21.77 -29.26
CA ALA A 55 1.02 21.69 -30.02
C ALA A 55 -0.13 21.08 -29.21
N LEU A 56 0.16 20.06 -28.39
CA LEU A 56 -0.82 19.38 -27.54
C LEU A 56 -0.95 20.03 -26.16
N ASN A 57 -0.17 21.08 -25.87
CA ASN A 57 -0.09 21.76 -24.59
C ASN A 57 0.09 20.78 -23.41
N ILE A 58 1.01 19.83 -23.56
CA ILE A 58 1.32 18.81 -22.56
C ILE A 58 2.80 18.87 -22.16
N THR A 59 3.13 18.36 -20.98
CA THR A 59 4.53 18.26 -20.55
C THR A 59 5.18 17.00 -21.13
N PRO A 60 6.46 17.04 -21.55
CA PRO A 60 7.19 15.85 -21.98
C PRO A 60 7.14 14.72 -20.95
N ASN A 61 7.14 15.08 -19.66
CA ASN A 61 6.98 14.13 -18.57
C ASN A 61 5.65 13.36 -18.66
N TYR A 62 4.53 13.99 -18.99
CA TYR A 62 3.25 13.27 -19.15
C TYR A 62 3.31 12.25 -20.29
N LEU A 63 3.89 12.66 -21.42
CA LEU A 63 4.00 11.83 -22.60
C LEU A 63 4.94 10.63 -22.36
N LEU A 64 6.09 10.87 -21.74
CA LEU A 64 7.15 9.88 -21.50
C LEU A 64 6.94 9.02 -20.25
N LYS A 65 6.24 9.53 -19.23
CA LYS A 65 6.08 8.82 -17.94
C LYS A 65 5.08 7.68 -18.06
N SER A 66 5.58 6.46 -18.08
CA SER A 66 4.78 5.25 -17.89
C SER A 66 4.24 5.26 -16.46
N SER A 67 2.93 5.42 -16.31
CA SER A 67 2.29 5.69 -15.02
C SER A 67 2.36 4.48 -14.11
N GLN A 68 3.19 4.54 -13.06
CA GLN A 68 2.83 4.16 -11.69
C GLN A 68 3.65 5.03 -10.72
N GLU A 69 3.00 5.54 -9.67
CA GLU A 69 3.56 6.46 -8.64
C GLU A 69 3.62 7.95 -9.02
N ASP A 70 2.44 8.58 -9.08
CA ASP A 70 2.33 9.99 -8.75
C ASP A 70 1.74 10.13 -7.34
N PHE A 71 2.60 10.46 -6.38
CA PHE A 71 2.16 10.84 -5.03
C PHE A 71 1.22 12.05 -5.11
N SER A 72 0.08 11.98 -4.43
CA SER A 72 -0.85 13.08 -4.20
C SER A 72 -0.14 14.27 -3.55
N THR A 73 -0.65 15.49 -3.72
CA THR A 73 -0.08 16.69 -3.07
C THR A 73 -0.01 16.53 -1.55
N LYS A 74 -1.00 15.88 -0.93
CA LYS A 74 -0.99 15.59 0.51
C LYS A 74 0.10 14.59 0.89
N GLU A 75 0.31 13.55 0.09
CA GLU A 75 1.37 12.57 0.29
C GLU A 75 2.75 13.20 0.10
N LYS A 76 2.91 14.04 -0.94
CA LYS A 76 4.10 14.87 -1.15
C LYS A 76 4.37 15.78 0.05
N GLN A 77 3.34 16.38 0.65
CA GLN A 77 3.47 17.19 1.85
C GLN A 77 3.82 16.35 3.09
N LEU A 78 3.25 15.16 3.25
CA LEU A 78 3.61 14.23 4.32
C LEU A 78 5.09 13.82 4.21
N ILE A 79 5.56 13.49 3.00
CA ILE A 79 6.96 13.16 2.73
C ILE A 79 7.86 14.35 3.07
N LYS A 80 7.48 15.58 2.70
CA LYS A 80 8.22 16.79 3.05
C LYS A 80 8.28 17.00 4.57
N LYS A 81 7.16 16.85 5.28
CA LYS A 81 7.10 16.97 6.73
C LYS A 81 7.99 15.93 7.39
N TYR A 82 7.83 14.65 7.03
CA TYR A 82 8.62 13.53 7.54
C TYR A 82 10.13 13.77 7.40
N ARG A 83 10.60 14.28 6.26
CA ARG A 83 12.02 14.59 6.04
C ARG A 83 12.58 15.59 7.04
N ASN A 84 11.77 16.56 7.45
CA ASN A 84 12.14 17.62 8.39
C ASN A 84 12.00 17.24 9.87
N LEU A 85 11.47 16.05 10.20
CA LEU A 85 11.40 15.59 11.59
C LEU A 85 12.78 15.17 12.13
N ASP A 86 12.90 15.21 13.45
CA ASP A 86 14.06 14.75 14.19
C ASP A 86 14.12 13.21 14.27
N THR A 87 15.20 12.68 14.83
CA THR A 87 15.48 11.25 14.87
C THR A 87 14.43 10.47 15.68
N HIS A 88 13.88 11.07 16.75
CA HIS A 88 12.85 10.43 17.54
C HIS A 88 11.48 10.48 16.83
N GLY A 89 11.10 11.64 16.29
CA GLY A 89 9.84 11.81 15.56
C GLY A 89 9.71 10.89 14.35
N LYS A 90 10.79 10.69 13.58
CA LYS A 90 10.80 9.75 12.45
C LYS A 90 10.53 8.31 12.89
N LYS A 91 11.19 7.85 13.96
CA LYS A 91 11.01 6.50 14.51
C LYS A 91 9.57 6.23 14.94
N MET A 92 8.91 7.23 15.53
CA MET A 92 7.52 7.10 15.95
C MET A 92 6.58 6.95 14.75
N VAL A 93 6.75 7.78 13.71
CA VAL A 93 5.94 7.69 12.48
C VAL A 93 6.13 6.34 11.78
N ASP A 94 7.37 5.87 11.69
CA ASP A 94 7.68 4.58 11.06
C ASP A 94 7.06 3.41 11.82
N PHE A 95 7.14 3.43 13.15
CA PHE A 95 6.55 2.40 13.99
C PHE A 95 5.03 2.32 13.77
N THR A 96 4.33 3.45 13.90
CA THR A 96 2.87 3.49 13.75
C THR A 96 2.43 3.10 12.35
N LEU A 97 3.13 3.57 11.31
CA LEU A 97 2.79 3.23 9.92
C LEU A 97 2.93 1.72 9.68
N ASN A 98 4.00 1.10 10.17
CA ASN A 98 4.26 -0.32 9.99
C ASN A 98 3.23 -1.19 10.70
N GLU A 99 2.86 -0.86 11.94
CA GLU A 99 1.88 -1.63 12.68
C GLU A 99 0.48 -1.51 12.08
N GLU A 100 0.08 -0.30 11.64
CA GLU A 100 -1.21 -0.11 10.96
C GLU A 100 -1.27 -0.78 9.59
N TRP A 101 -0.16 -0.79 8.84
CA TRP A 101 -0.09 -1.51 7.58
C TRP A 101 -0.26 -3.03 7.80
N LYS A 102 0.46 -3.60 8.77
CA LYS A 102 0.33 -5.03 9.13
C LYS A 102 -1.09 -5.38 9.55
N ARG A 103 -1.73 -4.55 10.38
CA ARG A 103 -3.12 -4.74 10.82
C ARG A 103 -4.07 -4.77 9.62
N SER A 104 -3.95 -3.77 8.75
CA SER A 104 -4.82 -3.60 7.57
C SER A 104 -4.65 -4.74 6.56
N HIS A 105 -3.42 -5.18 6.33
CA HIS A 105 -3.14 -6.28 5.40
C HIS A 105 -3.57 -7.65 5.95
N LYS A 106 -3.46 -7.85 7.28
CA LYS A 106 -3.96 -9.06 7.96
C LYS A 106 -5.48 -9.19 7.89
N LEU A 107 -6.21 -8.08 7.85
CA LEU A 107 -7.66 -8.08 7.60
C LEU A 107 -7.97 -8.45 6.14
N ALA A 108 -7.29 -7.84 5.17
CA ALA A 108 -7.51 -8.12 3.74
C ALA A 108 -7.25 -9.59 3.33
N SER A 109 -6.30 -10.26 4.00
CA SER A 109 -5.99 -11.69 3.76
C SER A 109 -6.99 -12.68 4.40
N LYS A 110 -7.82 -12.24 5.36
CA LYS A 110 -8.90 -13.08 5.91
C LYS A 110 -10.09 -13.14 4.96
N ASP A 111 -10.40 -12.04 4.27
CA ASP A 111 -11.53 -11.96 3.34
C ASP A 111 -11.29 -12.73 2.02
N THR A 112 -10.03 -12.86 1.59
CA THR A 112 -9.67 -13.63 0.36
C THR A 112 -9.72 -15.14 0.55
N LYS A 113 -9.50 -15.66 1.77
CA LYS A 113 -9.65 -17.10 2.08
C LYS A 113 -11.10 -17.59 2.08
N ALA A 114 -12.08 -16.70 2.24
CA ALA A 114 -13.50 -17.05 2.18
C ALA A 114 -14.02 -17.25 0.73
N ILE A 115 -13.33 -16.73 -0.29
CA ILE A 115 -13.77 -16.78 -1.70
C ILE A 115 -13.28 -18.06 -2.42
N SER A 116 -12.15 -18.64 -2.01
CA SER A 116 -11.59 -19.85 -2.64
C SER A 116 -12.26 -21.17 -2.20
N SER A 117 -13.19 -21.16 -1.25
CA SER A 117 -13.88 -22.37 -0.76
C SER A 117 -15.25 -22.61 -1.42
N ALA A 118 -15.65 -21.82 -2.42
CA ALA A 118 -17.02 -21.87 -2.98
C ALA A 118 -17.15 -22.55 -4.36
N LYS A 119 -16.12 -23.21 -4.89
CA LYS A 119 -16.25 -24.02 -6.12
C LYS A 119 -15.81 -25.47 -5.90
N ASN A 120 -16.79 -26.25 -5.43
CA ASN A 120 -17.22 -27.57 -5.92
C ASN A 120 -17.54 -28.50 -4.72
N GLY A 121 -18.76 -29.06 -4.70
CA GLY A 121 -19.47 -29.71 -3.58
C GLY A 121 -18.67 -30.75 -2.79
N GLU A 122 -18.99 -31.06 -1.54
CA GLU A 122 -20.32 -31.32 -0.98
C GLU A 122 -20.33 -31.10 0.55
N LEU A 123 -21.53 -30.91 1.12
CA LEU A 123 -21.79 -30.40 2.47
C LEU A 123 -21.30 -31.32 3.61
N THR A 124 -20.75 -30.73 4.68
CA THR A 124 -21.00 -31.22 6.04
C THR A 124 -21.25 -30.08 7.03
N HIS A 125 -22.36 -30.21 7.75
CA HIS A 125 -22.86 -29.30 8.76
C HIS A 125 -22.08 -29.53 10.06
N THR A 126 -21.28 -28.57 10.54
CA THR A 126 -20.87 -28.57 11.96
C THR A 126 -20.82 -27.16 12.53
N LYS A 127 -21.53 -27.04 13.66
CA LYS A 127 -21.84 -25.84 14.45
C LYS A 127 -20.60 -25.08 14.91
N GLU A 128 -20.80 -23.77 15.02
CA GLU A 128 -20.02 -22.80 15.79
C GLU A 128 -19.41 -23.35 17.08
N ARG A 129 -18.12 -23.10 17.30
CA ARG A 129 -17.54 -22.79 18.62
C ARG A 129 -16.39 -21.80 18.45
N ILE A 130 -16.53 -20.64 19.09
CA ILE A 130 -15.48 -19.62 19.26
C ILE A 130 -14.42 -20.20 20.22
N PRO A 131 -13.12 -20.28 19.87
CA PRO A 131 -12.10 -20.73 20.81
C PRO A 131 -11.80 -19.65 21.85
N MET A 132 -11.99 -20.01 23.13
CA MET A 132 -11.74 -19.22 24.32
C MET A 132 -10.25 -18.91 24.52
N GLU A 133 -9.82 -17.68 24.24
CA GLU A 133 -8.48 -17.20 24.65
C GLU A 133 -8.53 -16.11 25.74
N HIS A 134 -9.72 -15.75 26.22
CA HIS A 134 -9.91 -14.76 27.28
C HIS A 134 -9.79 -15.30 28.72
N LEU A 135 -9.11 -16.42 28.95
CA LEU A 135 -9.01 -17.03 30.27
C LEU A 135 -7.60 -17.57 30.57
N LEU A 136 -6.62 -16.67 30.68
CA LEU A 136 -5.48 -16.94 31.55
C LEU A 136 -5.51 -15.93 32.72
N PRO A 137 -5.68 -16.42 33.96
CA PRO A 137 -5.75 -15.57 35.15
C PRO A 137 -4.38 -14.94 35.44
N ASP A 138 -4.39 -13.67 35.83
CA ASP A 138 -3.23 -12.97 36.36
C ASP A 138 -2.85 -13.63 37.69
N ALA A 139 -1.83 -14.48 37.67
CA ALA A 139 -1.33 -15.12 38.89
C ALA A 139 -0.76 -14.01 39.77
N ALA A 140 -1.34 -13.87 40.97
CA ALA A 140 -1.03 -12.84 41.95
C ALA A 140 0.48 -12.60 42.06
N HIS A 141 0.94 -11.45 41.56
CA HIS A 141 2.27 -10.97 41.88
C HIS A 141 2.36 -10.78 43.40
N GLU A 142 3.48 -11.21 43.98
CA GLU A 142 3.76 -11.08 45.40
C GLU A 142 3.61 -9.61 45.82
N SER A 143 2.82 -9.34 46.85
CA SER A 143 2.48 -7.97 47.25
C SER A 143 3.70 -7.31 47.89
N VAL A 144 4.35 -6.38 47.18
CA VAL A 144 5.60 -5.71 47.58
C VAL A 144 5.47 -4.79 48.83
N ASN A 145 4.33 -4.82 49.52
CA ASN A 145 4.00 -3.90 50.61
C ASN A 145 4.09 -4.53 52.01
N ILE A 146 4.56 -5.78 52.13
CA ILE A 146 4.78 -6.43 53.43
C ILE A 146 6.17 -7.07 53.40
N GLU A 147 7.01 -6.77 54.38
CA GLU A 147 8.30 -7.45 54.55
C GLU A 147 8.05 -8.90 54.99
N VAL A 148 8.27 -9.83 54.07
CA VAL A 148 8.18 -11.27 54.35
C VAL A 148 9.36 -11.67 55.23
N THR A 149 9.08 -12.08 56.46
CA THR A 149 10.12 -12.55 57.39
C THR A 149 10.47 -14.02 57.10
N GLU A 150 11.72 -14.41 57.37
CA GLU A 150 12.24 -15.77 57.15
C GLU A 150 11.35 -16.86 57.80
N VAL A 151 10.70 -16.53 58.91
CA VAL A 151 9.80 -17.44 59.65
C VAL A 151 8.54 -17.77 58.86
N MET A 152 8.03 -16.82 58.06
CA MET A 152 6.84 -17.03 57.23
C MET A 152 7.14 -17.94 56.04
N LYS A 153 8.34 -17.80 55.45
CA LYS A 153 8.79 -18.70 54.39
C LYS A 153 9.03 -20.11 54.91
N GLN A 154 9.64 -20.24 56.08
CA GLN A 154 9.90 -21.55 56.69
C GLN A 154 8.59 -22.26 57.04
N HIS A 155 7.58 -21.56 57.57
CA HIS A 155 6.26 -22.12 57.85
C HIS A 155 5.58 -22.68 56.59
N ASP A 156 5.66 -21.95 55.48
CA ASP A 156 5.03 -22.39 54.23
C ASP A 156 5.77 -23.59 53.61
N GLU A 157 7.10 -23.64 53.70
CA GLU A 157 7.89 -24.79 53.28
C GLU A 157 7.69 -26.02 54.20
N ASP A 158 7.49 -25.81 55.50
CA ASP A 158 7.22 -26.88 56.45
C ASP A 158 5.82 -27.49 56.22
N ILE A 159 4.82 -26.70 55.81
CA ILE A 159 3.50 -27.22 55.40
C ILE A 159 3.60 -28.12 54.17
N MET A 160 4.49 -27.78 53.23
CA MET A 160 4.64 -28.53 51.97
C MET A 160 5.43 -29.84 52.15
N ASN A 161 6.16 -29.98 53.25
CA ASN A 161 6.97 -31.15 53.58
C ASN A 161 6.44 -31.92 54.80
N ASP A 162 5.24 -31.60 55.30
CA ASP A 162 4.59 -32.39 56.34
C ASP A 162 4.06 -33.71 55.72
N GLU A 163 4.72 -34.83 56.03
CA GLU A 163 4.35 -36.16 55.53
C GLU A 163 3.06 -36.72 56.16
N ASN A 164 2.36 -35.98 57.03
CA ASN A 164 1.05 -36.38 57.56
C ASN A 164 -0.15 -35.76 56.80
N PHE A 165 0.03 -35.38 55.54
CA PHE A 165 -1.07 -35.12 54.61
C PHE A 165 -1.30 -36.27 53.61
#